data_AF-A0A538DCI2-F1
#
_entry.id   AF-A0A538DCI2-F1
#
_cell.length_a   1.000
_cell.length_b   1.000
_cell.length_c   1.000
_cell.angle_alpha   90.00
_cell.angle_beta   90.00
_cell.angle_gamma   90.00
#
_symmetry.space_group_name_H-M   'P 1'
#
loop_
_entity.id
_entity.type
_entity.pdbx_description
1 polymer ?
#
loop_
_entity_poly.entity_id
_entity_poly.type
_entity_poly.pdbx_seq_one_letter_code
_entity_poly.pdbx_strand_id
1 'polypeptide(L)'
;MVGGLIAVAILLVVAVPDGKRHPVAWRDLTGKVGPVLTSDLTRRLFRTRRQFQEFFGTDRESPVDFSTRQLLLVAPGPRSSTGYAVQVLSVTENDDGIMVKVREKTPALTDHVEAGVTYPYRLLSLPAGKAVYVDWVGR
;
A
#
# COMPACT_ATOMS: atom_id res chain seq x y z
N MET A 1 58.96 -19.95 -5.42
CA MET A 1 58.00 -20.19 -6.52
C MET A 1 56.61 -19.91 -5.98
N VAL A 2 56.00 -18.83 -6.49
CA VAL A 2 54.57 -18.44 -6.48
C VAL A 2 53.83 -18.41 -5.13
N GLY A 3 53.86 -17.25 -4.47
CA GLY A 3 52.84 -16.86 -3.49
C GLY A 3 51.66 -16.19 -4.23
N GLY A 4 50.49 -16.83 -4.22
CA GLY A 4 49.29 -16.33 -4.89
C GLY A 4 48.64 -15.20 -4.09
N LEU A 5 48.54 -14.02 -4.71
CA LEU A 5 47.69 -12.92 -4.23
C LEU A 5 46.22 -13.34 -4.38
N ILE A 6 45.51 -13.50 -3.27
CA ILE A 6 44.05 -13.59 -3.29
C ILE A 6 43.51 -12.17 -3.38
N ALA A 7 42.96 -11.81 -4.53
CA ALA A 7 42.22 -10.56 -4.71
C ALA A 7 40.86 -10.68 -4.02
N VAL A 8 40.68 -9.96 -2.91
CA VAL A 8 39.38 -9.80 -2.26
C VAL A 8 38.62 -8.71 -3.01
N ALA A 9 37.62 -9.12 -3.79
CA ALA A 9 36.66 -8.20 -4.39
C ALA A 9 35.71 -7.70 -3.29
N ILE A 10 35.93 -6.47 -2.79
CA ILE A 10 35.01 -5.79 -1.89
C ILE A 10 33.83 -5.29 -2.74
N LEU A 11 32.71 -6.01 -2.66
CA LEU A 11 31.45 -5.53 -3.22
C LEU A 11 30.96 -4.37 -2.35
N LEU A 12 31.18 -3.14 -2.81
CA LEU A 12 30.65 -1.93 -2.20
C LEU A 12 29.14 -1.89 -2.46
N VAL A 13 28.37 -2.52 -1.58
CA VAL A 13 26.93 -2.22 -1.48
C VAL A 13 26.85 -0.80 -0.95
N VAL A 14 26.60 0.15 -1.86
CA VAL A 14 26.27 1.53 -1.48
C VAL A 14 24.92 1.45 -0.77
N ALA A 15 24.96 1.31 0.55
CA ALA A 15 23.83 1.58 1.41
C ALA A 15 23.56 3.08 1.28
N VAL A 16 22.59 3.43 0.43
CA VAL A 16 21.99 4.77 0.47
C VAL A 16 21.55 4.98 1.92
N PRO A 17 22.04 6.02 2.62
CA PRO A 17 21.69 6.25 4.00
C PRO A 17 20.18 6.42 4.05
N ASP A 18 19.50 5.42 4.60
CA ASP A 18 18.07 5.44 4.79
C ASP A 18 17.80 6.54 5.81
N GLY A 19 17.40 7.73 5.33
CA GLY A 19 16.98 8.83 6.19
C GLY A 19 16.02 8.30 7.24
N LYS A 20 16.18 8.74 8.50
CA LYS A 20 15.51 8.16 9.67
C LYS A 20 14.01 7.93 9.38
N ARG A 21 13.63 6.68 9.16
CA ARG A 21 12.24 6.30 8.89
C ARG A 21 11.50 6.18 10.21
N HIS A 22 10.40 6.91 10.36
CA HIS A 22 9.57 6.85 11.56
C HIS A 22 8.20 6.23 11.24
N PRO A 23 7.63 5.38 12.11
CA PRO A 23 6.28 4.86 11.93
C PRO A 23 5.25 6.01 11.88
N VAL A 24 4.29 5.90 10.96
CA VAL A 24 3.21 6.89 10.81
C VAL A 24 1.95 6.38 11.51
N ALA A 25 1.22 7.27 12.19
CA ALA A 25 -0.10 6.95 12.73
C ALA A 25 -1.14 6.91 11.58
N TRP A 26 -1.54 5.70 11.19
CA TRP A 26 -2.54 5.44 10.15
C TRP A 26 -3.72 4.61 10.67
N ARG A 27 -4.83 4.60 9.95
CA ARG A 27 -6.02 3.79 10.27
C ARG A 27 -6.51 3.04 9.03
N ASP A 28 -6.93 1.79 9.20
CA ASP A 28 -7.64 1.05 8.17
C ASP A 28 -9.12 1.47 8.17
N LEU A 29 -9.60 1.97 7.03
CA LEU A 29 -10.98 2.38 6.79
C LEU A 29 -11.66 1.47 5.77
N THR A 30 -11.05 0.33 5.44
CA THR A 30 -11.65 -0.71 4.61
C THR A 30 -13.00 -1.11 5.19
N GLY A 31 -14.04 -1.16 4.35
CA GLY A 31 -15.41 -1.45 4.76
C GLY A 31 -16.22 -0.25 5.24
N LYS A 32 -15.62 0.94 5.42
CA LYS A 32 -16.39 2.18 5.71
C LYS A 32 -16.99 2.84 4.47
N VAL A 33 -16.54 2.43 3.28
CA VAL A 33 -16.93 3.03 1.99
C VAL A 33 -17.59 2.05 1.04
N GLY A 34 -18.01 0.89 1.53
CA GLY A 34 -18.63 -0.16 0.71
C GLY A 34 -17.66 -0.85 -0.26
N PRO A 35 -18.19 -1.60 -1.25
CA PRO A 35 -17.38 -2.30 -2.26
C PRO A 35 -16.64 -1.32 -3.17
N VAL A 36 -15.46 -1.72 -3.62
CA VAL A 36 -14.65 -1.00 -4.60
C VAL A 36 -14.34 -1.93 -5.76
N LEU A 37 -14.86 -1.62 -6.94
CA LEU A 37 -14.76 -2.47 -8.13
C LEU A 37 -13.80 -1.83 -9.13
N THR A 38 -12.50 -2.06 -8.97
CA THR A 38 -11.48 -1.60 -9.92
C THR A 38 -11.08 -2.73 -10.86
N SER A 39 -10.97 -2.45 -12.15
CA SER A 39 -10.56 -3.41 -13.19
C SER A 39 -9.08 -3.78 -13.13
N ASP A 40 -8.27 -2.89 -12.57
CA ASP A 40 -6.81 -2.90 -12.65
C ASP A 40 -6.18 -2.56 -11.29
N LEU A 41 -4.85 -2.69 -11.24
CA LEU A 41 -4.07 -2.32 -10.07
C LEU A 41 -4.21 -0.81 -9.83
N THR A 42 -4.91 -0.47 -8.75
CA THR A 42 -5.21 0.90 -8.37
C THR A 42 -4.35 1.33 -7.19
N ARG A 43 -3.73 2.49 -7.33
CA ARG A 43 -3.08 3.25 -6.25
C ARG A 43 -3.60 4.68 -6.35
N ARG A 44 -4.59 5.03 -5.54
CA ARG A 44 -5.25 6.34 -5.63
C ARG A 44 -5.19 7.08 -4.31
N LEU A 45 -4.57 8.26 -4.35
CA LEU A 45 -4.51 9.18 -3.22
C LEU A 45 -5.63 10.22 -3.36
N PHE A 46 -6.43 10.36 -2.31
CA PHE A 46 -7.45 11.39 -2.18
C PHE A 46 -6.97 12.40 -1.14
N ARG A 47 -6.68 13.61 -1.59
CA ARG A 47 -6.27 14.74 -0.73
C ARG A 47 -7.44 15.65 -0.40
N THR A 48 -8.55 15.54 -1.13
CA THR A 48 -9.71 16.40 -0.95
C THR A 48 -11.00 15.58 -0.97
N ARG A 49 -12.04 16.13 -0.34
CA ARG A 49 -13.39 15.58 -0.39
C ARG A 49 -13.90 15.44 -1.82
N ARG A 50 -13.59 16.41 -2.69
CA ARG A 50 -14.00 16.38 -4.10
C ARG A 50 -13.42 15.16 -4.83
N GLN A 51 -12.11 14.91 -4.70
CA GLN A 51 -11.47 13.73 -5.32
C GLN A 51 -12.07 12.42 -4.81
N PHE A 52 -12.40 12.36 -3.52
CA PHE A 52 -13.07 11.20 -2.93
C PHE A 52 -14.47 11.01 -3.53
N GLN A 53 -15.28 12.06 -3.59
CA GLN A 53 -16.65 11.99 -4.13
C GLN A 53 -16.69 11.72 -5.64
N GLU A 54 -15.73 12.24 -6.40
CA GLU A 54 -15.56 11.92 -7.83
C GLU A 54 -15.34 10.40 -8.06
N PHE A 55 -14.74 9.70 -7.10
CA PHE A 55 -14.50 8.26 -7.20
C PHE A 55 -15.59 7.40 -6.55
N PHE A 56 -16.07 7.82 -5.38
CA PHE A 56 -16.97 7.03 -4.53
C PHE A 56 -18.45 7.42 -4.64
N GLY A 57 -18.77 8.51 -5.33
CA GLY A 57 -20.11 9.10 -5.38
C GLY A 57 -20.25 10.30 -4.45
N THR A 58 -21.11 11.26 -4.82
CA THR A 58 -21.40 12.46 -4.03
C THR A 58 -22.31 12.19 -2.83
N ASP A 59 -23.09 11.11 -2.91
CA ASP A 59 -23.99 10.57 -1.88
C ASP A 59 -23.23 9.93 -0.71
N ARG A 60 -21.97 9.57 -0.90
CA ARG A 60 -21.15 8.93 0.13
C ARG A 60 -20.49 9.97 1.05
N GLU A 61 -20.74 9.83 2.35
CA GLU A 61 -20.07 10.63 3.37
C GLU A 61 -18.57 10.32 3.40
N SER A 62 -17.76 11.37 3.58
CA SER A 62 -16.32 11.18 3.73
C SER A 62 -16.00 10.58 5.10
N PRO A 63 -15.18 9.53 5.18
CA PRO A 63 -14.86 8.90 6.46
C PRO A 63 -13.80 9.67 7.27
N VAL A 64 -13.29 10.80 6.77
CA VAL A 64 -12.25 11.61 7.42
C VAL A 64 -12.44 13.10 7.16
N ASP A 65 -11.81 13.92 8.00
CA ASP A 65 -11.58 15.33 7.70
C ASP A 65 -10.32 15.49 6.84
N PHE A 66 -10.49 15.97 5.60
CA PHE A 66 -9.40 16.15 4.64
C PHE A 66 -8.44 17.30 4.97
N SER A 67 -8.77 18.15 5.96
CA SER A 67 -7.84 19.19 6.43
C SER A 67 -6.68 18.60 7.23
N THR A 68 -6.90 17.47 7.90
CA THR A 68 -5.90 16.80 8.76
C THR A 68 -5.49 15.44 8.23
N ARG A 69 -6.30 14.83 7.36
CA ARG A 69 -6.07 13.48 6.82
C ARG A 69 -6.15 13.45 5.30
N GLN A 70 -5.53 12.44 4.72
CA GLN A 70 -5.69 12.05 3.31
C GLN A 70 -5.93 10.55 3.24
N LEU A 71 -6.54 10.09 2.15
CA LEU A 71 -6.90 8.68 1.98
C LEU A 71 -6.07 8.04 0.88
N LEU A 72 -5.54 6.85 1.12
CA LEU A 72 -4.89 6.03 0.11
C LEU A 72 -5.72 4.77 -0.14
N LEU A 73 -6.23 4.61 -1.36
CA LEU A 73 -6.80 3.37 -1.85
C LEU A 73 -5.72 2.56 -2.57
N VAL A 74 -5.57 1.30 -2.15
CA VAL A 74 -4.78 0.29 -2.85
C VAL A 74 -5.65 -0.91 -3.16
N ALA A 75 -5.69 -1.31 -4.44
CA ALA A 75 -6.42 -2.48 -4.90
C ALA A 75 -5.61 -3.16 -6.00
N PRO A 76 -5.49 -4.50 -6.01
CA PRO A 76 -4.71 -5.22 -7.00
C PRO A 76 -5.57 -5.61 -8.23
N GLY A 77 -6.83 -5.17 -8.27
CA GLY A 77 -7.83 -5.56 -9.28
C GLY A 77 -8.60 -6.84 -8.91
N PRO A 78 -9.33 -7.44 -9.87
CA PRO A 78 -10.14 -8.63 -9.66
C PRO A 78 -9.29 -9.86 -9.25
N ARG A 79 -9.81 -10.70 -8.36
CA ARG A 79 -9.20 -11.96 -7.93
C ARG A 79 -10.20 -13.12 -7.97
N SER A 80 -9.69 -14.34 -8.09
CA SER A 80 -10.51 -15.53 -8.40
C SER A 80 -11.12 -16.23 -7.18
N SER A 81 -10.89 -15.71 -5.97
CA SER A 81 -11.49 -16.26 -4.75
C SER A 81 -11.52 -15.26 -3.59
N THR A 82 -12.26 -15.61 -2.54
CA THR A 82 -12.33 -14.83 -1.27
C THR A 82 -11.04 -14.87 -0.45
N GLY A 83 -10.08 -15.73 -0.78
CA GLY A 83 -8.83 -15.86 -0.04
C GLY A 83 -7.75 -14.84 -0.40
N TYR A 84 -7.94 -14.07 -1.47
CA TYR A 84 -7.03 -13.00 -1.84
C TYR A 84 -7.26 -11.76 -0.99
N ALA A 85 -6.18 -11.11 -0.56
CA ALA A 85 -6.26 -9.86 0.19
C ALA A 85 -5.10 -8.91 -0.12
N VAL A 86 -5.22 -7.66 0.30
CA VAL A 86 -4.09 -6.72 0.37
C VAL A 86 -3.65 -6.61 1.82
N GLN A 87 -2.36 -6.84 2.07
CA GLN A 87 -1.76 -6.69 3.39
C GLN A 87 -0.83 -5.47 3.41
N VAL A 88 -1.08 -4.55 4.34
CA VAL A 88 -0.16 -3.45 4.63
C VAL A 88 0.96 -3.99 5.52
N LEU A 89 2.20 -3.89 5.05
CA LEU A 89 3.38 -4.37 5.77
C LEU A 89 3.99 -3.27 6.64
N SER A 90 4.07 -2.05 6.12
CA SER A 90 4.59 -0.90 6.86
C SER A 90 4.05 0.40 6.31
N VAL A 91 3.91 1.40 7.19
CA VAL A 91 3.64 2.79 6.85
C VAL A 91 4.66 3.64 7.60
N THR A 92 5.61 4.20 6.86
CA THR A 92 6.74 4.94 7.43
C THR A 92 6.91 6.27 6.73
N GLU A 93 7.37 7.28 7.45
CA GLU A 93 7.66 8.61 6.93
C GLU A 93 9.17 8.89 6.95
N ASN A 94 9.65 9.57 5.93
CA ASN A 94 10.95 10.21 5.84
C ASN A 94 10.80 11.63 5.23
N ASP A 95 11.91 12.28 4.89
CA ASP A 95 11.91 13.62 4.30
C ASP A 95 11.19 13.69 2.93
N ASP A 96 11.14 12.58 2.19
CA ASP A 96 10.50 12.49 0.87
C ASP A 96 8.97 12.33 0.95
N GLY A 97 8.46 11.82 2.09
CA GLY A 97 7.04 11.61 2.32
C GLY A 97 6.74 10.30 3.06
N ILE A 98 5.52 9.79 2.85
CA ILE A 98 5.04 8.55 3.47
C ILE A 98 5.22 7.40 2.48
N MET A 99 6.00 6.40 2.86
CA MET A 99 6.13 5.12 2.15
C MET A 99 5.17 4.09 2.75
N VAL A 100 4.28 3.56 1.90
CA VAL A 100 3.36 2.48 2.23
C VAL A 100 3.80 1.22 1.51
N LYS A 101 4.30 0.24 2.27
CA LYS A 101 4.64 -1.08 1.72
C LYS A 101 3.45 -2.00 1.83
N VAL A 102 3.06 -2.59 0.71
CA VAL A 102 1.93 -3.52 0.63
C VAL A 102 2.35 -4.78 -0.10
N ARG A 103 1.73 -5.90 0.25
CA ARG A 103 1.80 -7.13 -0.54
C ARG A 103 0.40 -7.62 -0.82
N GLU A 104 0.27 -8.33 -1.93
CA GLU A 104 -0.86 -9.21 -2.11
C GLU A 104 -0.69 -10.43 -1.19
N LYS A 105 -1.77 -10.87 -0.55
CA LYS A 105 -1.83 -12.17 0.12
C LYS A 105 -2.59 -13.11 -0.80
N THR A 106 -1.93 -14.18 -1.25
CA THR A 106 -2.58 -15.29 -1.95
C THR A 106 -3.13 -16.31 -0.97
N PRO A 107 -4.22 -17.02 -1.29
CA PRO A 107 -4.70 -18.12 -0.46
C PRO A 107 -3.67 -19.27 -0.40
N ALA A 108 -3.53 -19.90 0.76
CA ALA A 108 -2.79 -21.14 0.93
C ALA A 108 -3.65 -22.36 0.56
N LEU A 109 -3.02 -23.50 0.26
CA LEU A 109 -3.73 -24.76 -0.04
C LEU A 109 -4.66 -25.23 1.09
N THR A 110 -4.35 -24.85 2.32
CA THR A 110 -5.13 -25.18 3.52
C THR A 110 -6.24 -24.19 3.82
N ASP A 111 -6.33 -23.07 3.10
CA ASP A 111 -7.34 -22.06 3.35
C ASP A 111 -8.68 -22.51 2.75
N HIS A 112 -9.75 -22.47 3.56
CA HIS A 112 -11.11 -22.61 3.05
C HIS A 112 -11.53 -21.30 2.38
N VAL A 113 -11.69 -21.33 1.06
CA VAL A 113 -12.03 -20.17 0.23
C VAL A 113 -13.17 -20.51 -0.71
N GLU A 114 -13.94 -19.48 -1.06
CA GLU A 114 -14.99 -19.58 -2.07
C GLU A 114 -14.44 -19.10 -3.42
N ALA A 115 -14.63 -19.92 -4.46
CA ALA A 115 -14.27 -19.54 -5.82
C ALA A 115 -15.27 -18.51 -6.36
N GLY A 116 -14.76 -17.44 -6.98
CA GLY A 116 -15.59 -16.36 -7.51
C GLY A 116 -14.79 -15.08 -7.70
N VAL A 117 -15.26 -14.19 -8.57
CA VAL A 117 -14.60 -12.90 -8.80
C VAL A 117 -14.78 -12.00 -7.58
N THR A 118 -13.67 -11.64 -6.94
CA THR A 118 -13.61 -10.74 -5.79
C THR A 118 -12.77 -9.50 -6.08
N TYR A 119 -12.92 -8.46 -5.27
CA TYR A 119 -12.22 -7.17 -5.45
C TYR A 119 -11.59 -6.73 -4.11
N PRO A 120 -10.50 -7.38 -3.68
CA PRO A 120 -9.84 -7.02 -2.43
C PRO A 120 -9.24 -5.62 -2.52
N TYR A 121 -9.36 -4.84 -1.45
CA TYR A 121 -8.72 -3.53 -1.36
C TYR A 121 -8.34 -3.18 0.09
N ARG A 122 -7.51 -2.13 0.23
CA ARG A 122 -7.34 -1.39 1.48
C ARG A 122 -7.55 0.09 1.27
N LEU A 123 -8.26 0.72 2.19
CA LEU A 123 -8.41 2.18 2.26
C LEU A 123 -7.76 2.68 3.54
N LEU A 124 -6.66 3.41 3.41
CA LEU A 124 -5.87 3.88 4.55
C LEU A 124 -6.10 5.37 4.78
N SER A 125 -6.30 5.76 6.05
CA SER A 125 -6.23 7.16 6.46
C SER A 125 -4.82 7.49 6.93
N LEU A 126 -4.20 8.48 6.30
CA LEU A 126 -2.84 8.97 6.53
C LEU A 126 -2.86 10.45 6.95
N PRO A 127 -1.84 10.98 7.63
CA PRO A 127 -1.69 12.42 7.83
C PRO A 127 -1.68 13.17 6.49
N ALA A 128 -2.38 14.30 6.43
CA ALA A 128 -2.38 15.18 5.25
C ALA A 128 -1.02 15.88 5.05
N GLY A 129 -0.84 16.52 3.88
CA GLY A 129 0.30 17.41 3.62
C GLY A 129 1.59 16.73 3.11
N LYS A 130 1.69 15.40 3.18
CA LYS A 130 2.85 14.65 2.70
C LYS A 130 2.58 13.95 1.37
N ALA A 131 3.61 13.81 0.53
CA ALA A 131 3.58 12.88 -0.59
C ALA A 131 3.41 11.44 -0.07
N VAL A 132 2.76 10.59 -0.85
CA VAL A 132 2.52 9.19 -0.49
C VAL A 132 2.99 8.31 -1.64
N TYR A 133 3.87 7.37 -1.33
CA TYR A 133 4.39 6.38 -2.25
C TYR A 133 3.91 4.98 -1.85
N VAL A 134 3.64 4.14 -2.84
CA VAL A 134 3.19 2.77 -2.62
C VAL A 134 4.18 1.82 -3.25
N ASP A 135 4.79 0.98 -2.42
CA ASP A 135 5.70 -0.09 -2.82
C ASP A 135 4.96 -1.44 -2.73
N TRP A 136 4.76 -2.07 -3.88
CA TRP A 136 4.16 -3.41 -3.98
C TRP A 136 5.28 -4.44 -3.98
N VAL A 137 5.47 -5.09 -2.84
CA VAL A 137 6.64 -5.98 -2.62
C VAL A 137 6.46 -7.36 -3.25
N GLY A 138 5.30 -7.63 -3.86
CA GLY A 138 4.98 -8.89 -4.54
C GLY A 138 3.68 -9.55 -4.05
N ARG A 139 3.62 -10.86 -4.26
CA ARG A 139 2.53 -11.78 -3.87
C ARG A 139 3.07 -12.87 -2.96
#